data_AF-A0A7W9MTD7-F1
#
_entry.id   AF-A0A7W9MTD7-F1
#
_cell.length_a   1.000
_cell.length_b   1.000
_cell.length_c   1.000
_cell.angle_alpha   90.00
_cell.angle_beta   90.00
_cell.angle_gamma   90.00
#
_symmetry.space_group_name_H-M   'P 1'
#
loop_
_entity.id
_entity.type
_entity.pdbx_description
1 polymer ?
#
loop_
_entity_poly.entity_id
_entity_poly.type
_entity_poly.pdbx_seq_one_letter_code
_entity_poly.pdbx_strand_id
1 'polypeptide(L)'
;MADPLMLSTVQVRRNDRWEAVAVIDGRRYADRAGFDEAVLDAFDTLDDLEIPAQLEREEIRPDEPASRLPFWEDYKVMLATKGAGGTA
;
A
#
# COMPACT_ATOMS: atom_id res chain seq x y z
N MET A 1 -1.85 -4.84 -26.23
CA MET A 1 -2.89 -4.77 -25.19
C MET A 1 -2.30 -3.94 -24.08
N ALA A 2 -3.05 -2.98 -23.52
CA ALA A 2 -2.58 -2.28 -22.33
C ALA A 2 -2.60 -3.25 -21.15
N ASP A 3 -1.60 -3.19 -20.29
CA ASP A 3 -1.58 -3.97 -19.05
C ASP A 3 -2.81 -3.64 -18.20
N PRO A 4 -3.42 -4.63 -17.52
CA PRO A 4 -4.54 -4.37 -16.63
C PRO A 4 -4.07 -3.47 -15.48
N LEU A 5 -4.87 -2.44 -15.18
CA LEU A 5 -4.66 -1.59 -14.02
C LEU A 5 -4.99 -2.39 -12.75
N MET A 6 -4.09 -2.28 -11.78
CA MET A 6 -4.19 -3.02 -10.52
C MET A 6 -4.34 -2.04 -9.36
N LEU A 7 -5.08 -2.45 -8.35
CA LEU A 7 -5.07 -1.82 -7.03
C LEU A 7 -4.52 -2.86 -6.05
N SER A 8 -3.56 -2.46 -5.21
CA SER A 8 -3.12 -3.28 -4.08
C SER A 8 -3.53 -2.61 -2.79
N THR A 9 -4.42 -3.25 -2.03
CA THR A 9 -4.81 -2.80 -0.69
C THR A 9 -3.81 -3.34 0.32
N VAL A 10 -3.16 -2.43 1.05
CA VAL A 10 -2.25 -2.75 2.15
C VAL A 10 -3.08 -2.95 3.42
N GLN A 11 -3.01 -4.15 3.97
CA GLN A 11 -3.69 -4.52 5.21
C GLN A 11 -2.66 -4.86 6.28
N VAL A 12 -2.86 -4.38 7.50
CA VAL A 12 -2.01 -4.71 8.66
C VAL A 12 -2.83 -5.39 9.73
N ARG A 13 -2.20 -6.28 10.50
CA ARG A 13 -2.86 -6.98 11.59
C ARG A 13 -2.89 -6.10 12.85
N ARG A 14 -4.08 -5.84 13.38
CA ARG A 14 -4.31 -5.15 14.66
C ARG A 14 -5.35 -5.90 15.47
N ASN A 15 -5.02 -6.24 16.73
CA ASN A 15 -5.92 -6.96 17.64
C ASN A 15 -6.59 -8.19 16.97
N ASP A 16 -5.79 -9.04 16.31
CA ASP A 16 -6.25 -10.24 15.59
C ASP A 16 -7.17 -10.00 14.38
N ARG A 17 -7.25 -8.77 13.86
CA ARG A 17 -7.99 -8.43 12.64
C ARG A 17 -7.09 -7.81 11.60
N TRP A 18 -7.38 -8.07 10.33
CA TRP A 18 -6.77 -7.36 9.21
C TRP A 18 -7.51 -6.05 8.97
N GLU A 19 -6.79 -4.94 9.02
CA GLU A 19 -7.32 -3.62 8.76
C GLU A 19 -6.64 -3.02 7.53
N ALA A 20 -7.44 -2.60 6.55
CA ALA A 20 -6.94 -1.88 5.39
C ALA A 20 -6.48 -0.48 5.81
N VAL A 21 -5.21 -0.18 5.56
CA VAL A 21 -4.58 1.07 6.01
C VAL A 21 -4.19 1.99 4.87
N ALA A 22 -3.90 1.45 3.70
CA ALA A 22 -3.50 2.21 2.54
C ALA A 22 -3.79 1.45 1.24
N VAL A 23 -3.69 2.14 0.11
CA VAL A 23 -3.75 1.56 -1.23
C VAL A 23 -2.57 1.96 -2.09
N ILE A 24 -2.18 1.06 -2.97
CA ILE A 24 -1.25 1.29 -4.08
C ILE A 24 -2.11 1.24 -5.34
N ASP A 25 -2.37 2.41 -5.93
CA ASP A 25 -3.24 2.54 -7.10
C ASP A 25 -2.42 2.58 -8.38
N GLY A 26 -2.55 1.56 -9.23
CA GLY A 26 -1.86 1.42 -10.50
C GLY A 26 -2.04 2.64 -11.43
N ARG A 27 -3.12 3.41 -11.27
CA ARG A 27 -3.35 4.64 -12.05
C ARG A 27 -2.37 5.77 -11.73
N ARG A 28 -1.67 5.70 -10.60
CA ARG A 28 -0.66 6.70 -10.20
C ARG A 28 0.73 6.41 -10.76
N TYR A 29 0.93 5.25 -11.36
CA TYR A 29 2.21 4.83 -11.91
C TYR A 29 2.19 4.93 -13.43
N ALA A 30 3.36 5.21 -14.02
CA ALA A 30 3.50 5.33 -15.46
C ALA A 30 3.25 3.99 -16.18
N ASP A 31 3.59 2.89 -15.51
CA ASP A 31 3.54 1.54 -16.03
C ASP A 31 3.46 0.50 -14.89
N ARG A 32 3.29 -0.76 -15.27
CA ARG A 32 3.14 -1.87 -14.32
C ARG A 32 4.41 -2.14 -13.50
N ALA A 33 5.60 -1.89 -14.03
CA ALA A 33 6.82 -2.08 -13.26
C ALA A 33 6.88 -1.09 -12.09
N GLY A 34 6.54 0.19 -12.32
CA GLY A 34 6.45 1.17 -11.23
C GLY A 34 5.42 0.81 -10.15
N PHE A 35 4.29 0.21 -10.54
CA PHE A 35 3.32 -0.34 -9.58
C PHE A 35 3.89 -1.51 -8.78
N ASP A 36 4.52 -2.48 -9.46
CA ASP A 36 5.10 -3.66 -8.82
C ASP A 36 6.25 -3.28 -7.87
N GLU A 37 7.07 -2.28 -8.22
CA GLU A 37 8.10 -1.71 -7.34
C GLU A 37 7.48 -1.10 -6.08
N ALA A 38 6.39 -0.35 -6.19
CA ALA A 38 5.71 0.20 -5.02
C ALA A 38 5.08 -0.89 -4.12
N VAL A 39 4.60 -1.98 -4.72
CA VAL A 39 4.09 -3.13 -3.97
C VAL A 39 5.21 -3.84 -3.20
N LEU A 40 6.38 -4.01 -3.82
CA LEU A 40 7.57 -4.56 -3.16
C LEU A 40 8.06 -3.64 -2.04
N ASP A 41 8.17 -2.33 -2.30
CA ASP A 41 8.53 -1.33 -1.29
C ASP A 41 7.59 -1.37 -0.07
N ALA A 42 6.29 -1.60 -0.30
CA ALA A 42 5.33 -1.74 0.78
C ALA A 42 5.55 -3.00 1.62
N PHE A 43 5.85 -4.13 1.00
CA PHE A 43 6.21 -5.34 1.71
C PHE A 43 7.49 -5.15 2.52
N ASP A 44 8.57 -4.69 1.88
CA ASP A 44 9.88 -4.50 2.52
C ASP A 44 9.77 -3.52 3.70
N THR A 45 9.11 -2.37 3.51
CA THR A 45 8.93 -1.37 4.58
C THR A 45 8.16 -1.93 5.78
N LEU A 46 7.12 -2.74 5.56
CA LEU A 46 6.31 -3.30 6.64
C LEU A 46 7.06 -4.44 7.35
N ASP A 47 7.86 -5.22 6.61
CA ASP A 47 8.73 -6.26 7.16
C ASP A 47 9.86 -5.67 8.02
N ASP A 48 10.56 -4.63 7.54
CA ASP A 48 11.59 -3.90 8.29
C ASP A 48 11.05 -3.30 9.60
N LEU A 49 9.76 -2.94 9.64
CA LEU A 49 9.09 -2.42 10.83
C LEU A 49 8.45 -3.50 11.71
N GLU A 50 8.62 -4.78 11.36
CA GLU A 50 8.03 -5.94 12.03
C GLU A 50 6.49 -5.83 12.15
N ILE A 51 5.84 -5.17 11.18
CA ILE A 51 4.39 -5.00 11.14
C ILE A 51 3.79 -6.16 10.33
N PRO A 52 3.00 -7.06 10.94
CA PRO A 52 2.37 -8.14 10.20
C PRO A 52 1.39 -7.55 9.18
N ALA A 53 1.67 -7.78 7.90
CA ALA A 53 0.93 -7.18 6.79
C ALA A 53 0.60 -8.21 5.70
N GLN A 54 -0.45 -7.91 4.95
CA GLN A 54 -0.80 -8.62 3.72
C GLN A 54 -1.27 -7.62 2.68
N LEU A 55 -1.05 -7.94 1.41
CA LEU A 55 -1.45 -7.11 0.30
C LEU A 55 -2.48 -7.87 -0.53
N GLU A 56 -3.68 -7.29 -0.62
CA GLU A 56 -4.76 -7.81 -1.46
C GLU A 56 -4.71 -7.10 -2.81
N ARG A 57 -4.68 -7.86 -3.91
CA ARG A 57 -4.60 -7.31 -5.27
C ARG A 57 -5.93 -7.52 -5.98
N GLU A 58 -6.41 -6.46 -6.61
CA GLU A 58 -7.59 -6.47 -7.47
C GLU A 58 -7.32 -5.74 -8.78
N GLU A 59 -8.00 -6.14 -9.85
CA GLU A 59 -8.01 -5.42 -11.12
C GLU A 59 -9.04 -4.30 -11.04
N ILE A 60 -8.66 -3.09 -11.47
CA ILE A 60 -9.53 -1.92 -11.48
C ILE A 60 -9.70 -1.37 -12.89
N ARG A 61 -10.83 -0.72 -13.14
CA ARG A 61 -11.04 0.06 -14.37
C ARG A 61 -10.54 1.50 -14.22
N PRO A 62 -10.15 2.16 -15.32
CA PRO A 62 -9.74 3.56 -15.29
C PRO A 62 -10.81 4.49 -14.71
N ASP A 63 -12.09 4.20 -14.98
CA ASP A 63 -13.27 4.99 -14.61
C ASP A 63 -13.86 4.66 -13.23
N GLU A 64 -13.30 3.68 -12.51
CA GLU A 64 -13.77 3.36 -11.16
C GLU A 64 -13.47 4.48 -10.16
N PRO A 65 -14.32 4.68 -9.15
CA PRO A 65 -14.07 5.68 -8.12
C PRO A 65 -12.74 5.41 -7.41
N ALA A 66 -12.02 6.48 -7.06
CA ALA A 66 -10.81 6.36 -6.25
C ALA A 66 -11.13 5.76 -4.88
N SER A 67 -10.19 4.98 -4.33
CA SER A 67 -10.31 4.45 -2.97
C SER A 67 -10.41 5.60 -1.96
N ARG A 68 -11.14 5.35 -0.87
CA ARG A 68 -11.23 6.28 0.27
C ARG A 68 -10.07 6.13 1.26
N LEU A 69 -9.26 5.09 1.09
CA LEU A 69 -8.06 4.85 1.89
C LEU A 69 -6.94 5.81 1.44
N PRO A 70 -6.02 6.17 2.33
CA PRO A 70 -4.84 6.93 1.95
C PRO A 70 -3.96 6.12 0.99
N PHE A 71 -3.11 6.79 0.21
CA PHE A 71 -2.15 6.09 -0.63
C PHE A 71 -0.98 5.57 0.22
N TRP A 72 -0.30 4.54 -0.29
CA TRP A 72 0.88 3.94 0.36
C TRP A 72 1.95 4.99 0.71
N GLU A 73 2.22 5.93 -0.20
CA GLU A 73 3.20 7.01 0.01
C GLU A 73 2.84 7.87 1.25
N ASP A 74 1.57 8.26 1.39
CA ASP A 74 1.08 9.03 2.54
C ASP A 74 1.21 8.22 3.83
N TYR A 75 0.86 6.93 3.78
CA TYR A 75 0.96 6.03 4.93
C TYR A 75 2.40 5.82 5.38
N LYS A 76 3.34 5.71 4.43
CA LYS A 76 4.78 5.60 4.72
C LYS A 76 5.30 6.82 5.48
N VAL A 77 4.88 8.03 5.10
CA VAL A 77 5.21 9.26 5.84
C VAL A 77 4.63 9.23 7.26
N MET A 78 3.40 8.73 7.42
CA MET A 78 2.79 8.57 8.75
C MET A 78 3.55 7.54 9.62
N LEU A 79 3.98 6.42 9.04
CA LEU A 79 4.79 5.41 9.73
C LEU A 79 6.14 5.97 10.18
N ALA A 80 6.84 6.69 9.30
CA ALA A 80 8.10 7.34 9.63
C ALA A 80 7.96 8.34 10.78
N THR A 81 6.88 9.14 10.77
CA THR A 81 6.57 10.09 11.84
C THR A 81 6.27 9.38 13.17
N LYS A 82 5.57 8.24 13.14
CA LYS A 82 5.24 7.46 14.33
C LYS A 82 6.45 6.71 14.90
N GLY A 83 7.33 6.21 14.03
CA GLY A 83 8.59 5.55 14.41
C GLY A 83 9.61 6.54 14.99
N ALA A 84 9.66 7.78 14.49
CA ALA A 84 10.54 8.83 15.01
C ALA A 84 10.16 9.32 16.42
N GLY A 85 8.95 9.03 16.91
CA GLY A 85 8.53 9.30 18.29
C GLY A 85 8.85 8.18 19.29
N GLY A 86 9.47 7.10 18.82
CA GLY A 86 9.81 5.91 19.60
C GLY A 86 11.31 5.74 19.82
N THR A 87 12.01 6.79 20.26
CA THR A 87 13.32 6.63 20.89
C THR A 87 13.18 6.91 22.38
N ALA A 88 13.59 5.91 23.16
CA ALA A 88 13.78 5.85 24.60
C ALA A 88 14.10 7.17 25.32
#